data_AF-K1U5V1-F1
#
_entry.id   AF-K1U5V1-F1
#
_cell.length_a   1.000
_cell.length_b   1.000
_cell.length_c   1.000
_cell.angle_alpha   90.00
_cell.angle_beta   90.00
_cell.angle_gamma   90.00
#
_symmetry.space_group_name_H-M   'P 1'
#
loop_
_entity.id
_entity.type
_entity.pdbx_description
1 polymer ?
#
loop_
_entity_poly.entity_id
_entity_poly.type
_entity_poly.pdbx_seq_one_letter_code
_entity_poly.pdbx_strand_id
1 'polypeptide(L)' 'VRTEEAYETAHEVLRAEGLFLGTSAAAALHAAVQVGRRPENQGKNIVVIVPDNGMKYLSTPMYRQK' A
#
# COMPACT_ATOMS: atom_id res chain seq x y z
N VAL A 1 -10.34 -2.41 3.30
CA VAL A 1 -9.61 -1.96 2.11
C VAL A 1 -10.11 -2.76 0.93
N ARG A 2 -10.62 -2.07 -0.08
CA ARG A 2 -11.06 -2.66 -1.36
C ARG A 2 -9.87 -2.82 -2.29
N THR A 3 -10.02 -3.66 -3.32
CA THR A 3 -8.94 -3.94 -4.28
C THR A 3 -8.43 -2.67 -4.96
N GLU A 4 -9.34 -1.78 -5.35
CA GLU A 4 -9.02 -0.53 -6.05
C GLU A 4 -8.18 0.40 -5.17
N GLU A 5 -8.53 0.51 -3.88
CA GLU A 5 -7.79 1.31 -2.89
C GLU A 5 -6.37 0.76 -2.69
N ALA A 6 -6.21 -0.56 -2.68
CA ALA A 6 -4.90 -1.20 -2.56
C ALA A 6 -4.04 -0.93 -3.80
N TYR A 7 -4.62 -1.01 -5.00
CA TYR A 7 -3.90 -0.74 -6.25
C TYR A 7 -3.47 0.73 -6.35
N GLU A 8 -4.38 1.65 -6.07
CA GLU A 8 -4.08 3.10 -6.03
C GLU A 8 -2.93 3.38 -5.06
N THR A 9 -3.02 2.86 -3.83
CA THR A 9 -1.96 3.00 -2.81
C THR A 9 -0.63 2.44 -3.30
N ALA A 10 -0.62 1.26 -3.94
CA ALA A 10 0.60 0.67 -4.51
C ALA A 10 1.25 1.57 -5.56
N HIS A 11 0.46 2.22 -6.41
CA HIS A 11 0.97 3.13 -7.43
C HIS A 11 1.46 4.46 -6.84
N GLU A 12 0.73 5.04 -5.90
CA GLU A 12 1.13 6.27 -5.21
C GLU A 12 2.46 6.07 -4.46
N VAL A 13 2.55 5.00 -3.68
CA VAL A 13 3.73 4.67 -2.88
C VAL A 13 4.94 4.33 -3.75
N LEU A 14 4.74 3.65 -4.88
CA LEU A 14 5.82 3.43 -5.85
C LEU A 14 6.36 4.77 -6.39
N ARG A 15 5.48 5.74 -6.68
CA ARG A 15 5.88 7.04 -7.23
C ARG A 15 6.51 7.95 -6.18
N ALA A 16 5.98 7.95 -4.95
CA ALA A 16 6.42 8.83 -3.88
C ALA A 16 7.65 8.30 -3.15
N GLU A 17 7.68 7.00 -2.83
CA GLU A 17 8.67 6.39 -1.94
C GLU A 17 9.55 5.33 -2.63
N GLY A 18 9.27 4.99 -3.90
CA GLY A 18 10.02 3.97 -4.63
C GLY A 18 9.75 2.53 -4.17
N LEU A 19 8.75 2.31 -3.29
CA LEU A 19 8.43 0.98 -2.79
C LEU A 19 7.49 0.25 -3.75
N PHE A 20 8.00 -0.81 -4.36
CA PHE A 20 7.22 -1.65 -5.27
C PHE A 20 6.52 -2.78 -4.51
N LEU A 21 5.22 -2.60 -4.23
CA LEU A 21 4.47 -3.43 -3.28
C LEU A 21 3.60 -4.49 -3.95
N GLY A 22 3.39 -5.62 -3.27
CA GLY A 22 2.30 -6.56 -3.59
C GLY A 22 0.94 -6.04 -3.12
N THR A 23 -0.15 -6.68 -3.56
CA THR A 23 -1.53 -6.24 -3.27
C THR A 23 -1.81 -6.14 -1.77
N SER A 24 -1.43 -7.17 -1.00
CA SER A 24 -1.69 -7.21 0.45
C SER A 24 -0.82 -6.20 1.21
N ALA A 25 0.42 -5.98 0.80
CA ALA A 25 1.31 -4.96 1.34
C ALA A 25 0.71 -3.55 1.16
N ALA A 26 0.26 -3.25 -0.06
CA ALA A 26 -0.37 -1.97 -0.36
C ALA A 26 -1.68 -1.77 0.41
N ALA A 27 -2.49 -2.83 0.56
CA ALA A 27 -3.70 -2.78 1.38
C ALA A 27 -3.39 -2.53 2.87
N ALA A 28 -2.37 -3.19 3.42
CA ALA A 28 -1.94 -2.98 4.79
C ALA A 28 -1.44 -1.55 5.02
N LEU A 29 -0.65 -1.02 4.07
CA LEU A 29 -0.17 0.35 4.13
C LEU A 29 -1.30 1.38 4.01
N HIS A 30 -2.28 1.15 3.13
CA HIS A 30 -3.48 1.97 3.04
C HIS A 30 -4.19 2.06 4.38
N ALA A 31 -4.47 0.90 5.00
CA ALA A 31 -5.11 0.85 6.32
C ALA A 31 -4.28 1.56 7.39
N ALA A 32 -2.96 1.38 7.38
CA ALA A 32 -2.06 2.02 8.33
C ALA A 32 -2.06 3.55 8.21
N VAL A 33 -2.10 4.11 7.00
CA VAL A 33 -2.25 5.55 6.78
C VAL A 33 -3.57 6.06 7.36
N GLN A 34 -4.68 5.35 7.15
CA GLN A 34 -5.97 5.73 7.75
C GLN A 34 -5.94 5.66 9.29
N VAL A 35 -5.26 4.66 9.86
CA VAL A 35 -5.09 4.53 11.31
C VAL A 35 -4.18 5.64 11.86
N GLY A 36 -3.11 5.99 11.16
CA GLY A 36 -2.16 7.04 11.57
C GLY A 36 -2.76 8.45 11.53
N ARG A 37 -3.78 8.67 10.69
CA ARG A 37 -4.52 9.94 10.62
C ARG A 37 -5.52 10.14 11.78
N ARG A 38 -5.78 9.12 12.60
CA ARG A 38 -6.71 9.25 13.73
C ARG A 38 -6.09 10.11 14.84
N PRO A 39 -6.83 11.07 15.45
CA PRO A 39 -6.28 11.96 16.47
C PRO A 39 -5.61 11.24 17.64
N GLU A 40 -6.16 10.12 18.09
CA GLU A 40 -5.63 9.31 19.19
C GLU A 40 -4.28 8.62 18.88
N ASN A 41 -3.83 8.66 17.62
CA ASN A 41 -2.56 8.12 17.18
C ASN A 41 -1.51 9.18 16.87
N GLN A 42 -1.79 10.46 17.12
CA GLN A 42 -0.82 11.54 16.96
C GLN A 42 0.45 11.26 17.77
N GLY A 43 1.61 11.34 17.12
CA GLY A 43 2.92 11.11 17.73
C GLY A 43 3.27 9.65 18.02
N LYS A 44 2.40 8.68 17.69
CA LYS A 44 2.71 7.25 17.83
C LYS A 44 3.42 6.71 16.58
N ASN A 45 4.21 5.67 16.78
CA ASN A 45 4.83 4.92 15.68
C ASN A 45 3.95 3.74 15.29
N ILE A 46 3.64 3.61 13.99
CA ILE A 46 2.90 2.48 13.42
C ILE A 46 3.84 1.66 12.56
N VAL A 47 3.91 0.36 12.83
CA VAL A 47 4.70 -0.60 12.03
C VAL A 47 3.76 -1.39 11.14
N VAL A 48 4.14 -1.54 9.87
CA VAL A 48 3.36 -2.25 8.85
C VAL A 48 4.20 -3.37 8.24
N ILE A 49 3.62 -4.56 8.13
CA ILE A 49 4.28 -5.69 7.47
C ILE A 49 4.05 -5.60 5.96
N VAL A 50 5.14 -5.72 5.20
CA VAL A 50 5.15 -5.86 3.74
C VAL A 50 5.44 -7.32 3.42
N PRO A 51 4.44 -8.15 3.09
CA PRO A 51 4.65 -9.59 2.93
C PRO A 51 5.49 -9.93 1.69
N ASP A 52 5.37 -9.15 0.62
CA ASP A 52 6.17 -9.26 -0.59
C ASP A 52 6.15 -7.97 -1.45
N ASN A 53 6.84 -8.03 -2.59
CA ASN A 53 6.98 -6.92 -3.54
C ASN A 53 6.10 -7.10 -4.80
N GLY A 54 6.02 -6.04 -5.59
CA GLY A 54 5.17 -5.96 -6.79
C GLY A 54 5.60 -6.82 -7.97
N MET A 55 6.82 -7.38 -7.98
CA MET A 55 7.36 -8.14 -9.12
C MET A 55 6.50 -9.36 -9.46
N LYS A 56 5.93 -10.00 -8.45
CA LYS A 56 5.05 -11.17 -8.61
C LYS A 56 3.70 -10.83 -9.25
N TYR A 57 3.35 -9.54 -9.31
CA TYR A 57 2.03 -9.06 -9.69
C TYR A 57 1.98 -8.43 -11.09
N LEU A 58 3.09 -8.44 -11.84
CA LEU A 58 3.16 -7.90 -13.21
C LEU A 58 2.20 -8.61 -14.19
N SER A 59 1.87 -9.87 -13.94
CA SER A 59 0.89 -10.62 -14.73
C SER A 59 -0.56 -10.35 -14.33
N THR A 60 -0.81 -9.60 -13.26
CA THR A 60 -2.16 -9.30 -12.73
C THR A 60 -2.65 -7.92 -13.22
N PRO A 61 -3.92 -7.57 -12.99
CA PRO A 61 -4.41 -6.21 -13.27
C PRO A 61 -3.73 -5.10 -12.45
N MET A 62 -3.04 -5.43 -11.36
CA MET A 62 -2.47 -4.45 -10.43
C MET A 62 -1.49 -3.46 -11.08
N TYR A 63 -0.71 -3.90 -12.07
CA TYR A 63 0.29 -3.08 -12.75
C TYR A 63 0.13 -3.05 -14.27
N ARG A 64 -1.00 -3.55 -14.79
CA ARG A 64 -1.32 -3.39 -16.21
C ARG A 64 -1.76 -1.94 -16.44
N GLN A 65 -0.98 -1.20 -17.23
CA GLN A 65 -1.38 0.11 -17.73
C GLN A 65 -2.71 -0.01 -18.49
N LYS A 66 -3.56 1.01 -18.34
CA LYS A 66 -4.52 1.38 -19.39
C LYS A 66 -3.79 2.15 -20.46
#